data_AF-A0A6B3PG91-F1
#
_entry.id   AF-A0A6B3PG91-F1
#
_cell.length_a   1.000
_cell.length_b   1.000
_cell.length_c   1.000
_cell.angle_alpha   90.00
_cell.angle_beta   90.00
_cell.angle_gamma   90.00
#
_symmetry.space_group_name_H-M   'P 1'
#
loop_
_entity.id
_entity.type
_entity.pdbx_description
1 polymer ?
#
loop_
_entity_poly.entity_id
_entity_poly.type
_entity_poly.pdbx_seq_one_letter_code
_entity_poly.pdbx_strand_id
1 'polypeptide(L)' 'MFTGTQRTRSLRTLTFGSTGEDVKHLQRQLNVFRFGPLVVDGIFGVATEEAVKKFQKSSGLTVDGIVGSQTWARLEWLD' A
#
# COMPACT_ATOMS: atom_id res chain seq x y z
N MET A 1 -12.21 22.22 -18.50
CA MET A 1 -12.05 22.33 -17.04
C MET A 1 -11.54 20.99 -16.53
N PHE A 2 -10.23 20.83 -16.37
CA PHE A 2 -9.60 19.63 -15.83
C PHE A 2 -8.69 20.08 -14.69
N THR A 3 -9.23 20.18 -13.48
CA THR A 3 -8.41 20.35 -12.28
C THR A 3 -7.86 18.98 -11.87
N GLY A 4 -7.00 18.42 -12.72
CA GLY A 4 -6.16 17.28 -12.37
C GLY A 4 -5.02 17.74 -11.49
N THR A 5 -5.28 18.01 -10.20
CA THR A 5 -4.20 18.08 -9.22
C THR A 5 -3.76 16.65 -8.94
N GLN A 6 -2.92 16.13 -9.82
CA GLN A 6 -2.09 14.96 -9.55
C GLN A 6 -1.14 15.38 -8.44
N ARG A 7 -1.60 15.35 -7.19
CA ARG A 7 -0.70 15.29 -6.05
C ARG A 7 0.03 13.97 -6.24
N THR A 8 1.20 14.03 -6.87
CA THR A 8 2.22 13.00 -6.74
C THR A 8 2.50 12.92 -5.24
N ARG A 9 1.68 12.12 -4.55
CA ARG A 9 1.85 11.84 -3.14
C ARG A 9 3.17 11.09 -3.16
N SER A 10 4.25 11.78 -2.81
CA SER A 10 5.50 11.10 -2.49
C SER A 10 5.14 10.21 -1.31
N LEU A 11 4.75 8.97 -1.61
CA LEU A 11 4.30 8.05 -0.61
C LEU A 11 5.57 7.65 0.12
N ARG A 12 5.74 8.26 1.30
CA ARG A 12 6.82 7.90 2.22
C ARG A 12 6.85 6.39 2.38
N THR A 13 8.00 5.87 2.75
CA THR A 13 8.12 4.46 3.09
C THR A 13 7.19 4.13 4.25
N LEU A 14 6.28 3.17 4.04
CA LEU A 14 5.42 2.64 5.10
C LEU A 14 5.99 1.32 5.61
N THR A 15 5.99 1.18 6.92
CA THR A 15 6.47 0.01 7.66
C THR A 15 5.54 -0.28 8.82
N PHE A 16 5.75 -1.41 9.49
CA PHE A 16 5.07 -1.74 10.74
C PHE A 16 5.09 -0.55 11.73
N GLY A 17 3.92 -0.24 12.29
CA GLY A 17 3.71 0.90 13.19
C GLY A 17 3.46 2.24 12.50
N SER A 18 3.62 2.33 11.16
CA SER A 18 3.19 3.52 10.43
C SER A 18 1.69 3.76 10.59
N THR A 19 1.29 5.02 10.72
CA THR A 19 -0.12 5.41 10.78
C THR A 19 -0.44 6.55 9.82
N GLY A 20 -1.70 6.66 9.36
CA GLY A 20 -2.19 7.82 8.63
C GLY A 20 -3.03 7.50 7.38
N GLU A 21 -3.35 8.56 6.63
CA GLU A 21 -4.18 8.48 5.42
C GLU A 21 -3.49 7.77 4.24
N ASP A 22 -2.17 7.70 4.26
CA ASP A 22 -1.37 6.89 3.33
C ASP A 22 -1.49 5.40 3.64
N VAL A 23 -1.51 5.02 4.92
CA VAL A 23 -1.79 3.64 5.36
C VAL A 23 -3.21 3.23 5.01
N LYS A 24 -4.21 4.10 5.18
CA LYS A 24 -5.59 3.81 4.72
C LYS A 24 -5.66 3.60 3.22
N HIS A 25 -4.91 4.39 2.46
CA HIS A 25 -4.84 4.24 1.01
C HIS A 25 -4.23 2.88 0.63
N LEU A 26 -3.11 2.50 1.24
CA LEU A 26 -2.52 1.17 1.09
C LEU A 26 -3.52 0.05 1.41
N GLN A 27 -4.20 0.12 2.56
CA GLN A 27 -5.16 -0.89 3.01
C GLN A 27 -6.32 -1.06 2.00
N ARG A 28 -6.82 0.06 1.44
CA ARG A 28 -7.84 0.01 0.38
C ARG A 28 -7.34 -0.70 -0.87
N GLN A 29 -6.15 -0.36 -1.36
CA GLN A 29 -5.62 -1.00 -2.57
C GLN A 29 -5.36 -2.49 -2.35
N LEU A 30 -4.78 -2.88 -1.21
CA LEU A 30 -4.59 -4.31 -0.89
C LEU A 30 -5.91 -5.08 -0.82
N ASN A 31 -7.00 -4.46 -0.34
CA ASN A 31 -8.34 -5.05 -0.39
C ASN A 31 -8.88 -5.17 -1.83
N VAL A 32 -8.69 -4.14 -2.66
CA VAL A 32 -9.07 -4.16 -4.09
C VAL A 32 -8.40 -5.34 -4.79
N PHE A 33 -7.10 -5.52 -4.58
CA PHE A 33 -6.33 -6.64 -5.15
C PHE A 33 -6.50 -7.97 -4.42
N ARG A 34 -7.45 -8.09 -3.48
CA ARG A 34 -7.75 -9.33 -2.74
C ARG A 34 -6.58 -9.90 -1.95
N PHE A 35 -5.63 -9.06 -1.53
CA PHE A 35 -4.60 -9.42 -0.54
C PHE A 35 -5.06 -9.22 0.92
N GLY A 36 -6.28 -8.68 1.11
CA GLY A 36 -7.00 -8.62 2.39
C GLY A 36 -7.88 -9.86 2.68
N PRO A 37 -8.80 -9.78 3.65
CA PRO A 37 -9.48 -8.57 4.13
C PRO A 37 -8.70 -7.81 5.20
N LEU A 38 -8.56 -6.50 4.99
CA LEU A 38 -7.98 -5.55 5.95
C LEU A 38 -9.05 -4.57 6.43
N VAL A 39 -8.97 -4.20 7.71
CA VAL A 39 -9.65 -3.01 8.22
C VAL A 39 -8.92 -1.77 7.71
N VAL A 40 -9.66 -0.77 7.23
CA VAL A 40 -9.09 0.50 6.73
C VAL A 40 -9.04 1.51 7.88
N ASP A 41 -8.26 1.22 8.90
CA ASP A 41 -8.11 2.04 10.11
C ASP A 41 -6.95 3.06 10.02
N GLY A 42 -6.05 2.88 9.05
CA GLY A 42 -4.85 3.69 8.92
C GLY A 42 -3.74 3.29 9.88
N ILE A 43 -3.75 2.07 10.38
CA ILE A 43 -2.70 1.50 11.23
C ILE A 43 -2.00 0.35 10.48
N PHE A 44 -0.70 0.49 10.29
CA PHE A 44 0.12 -0.56 9.69
C PHE A 44 0.51 -1.58 10.75
N GLY A 45 -0.46 -2.43 11.11
CA GLY A 45 -0.26 -3.56 12.02
C GLY A 45 0.13 -4.86 11.29
N VAL A 46 0.11 -5.97 12.03
CA VAL A 46 0.48 -7.31 11.55
C VAL A 46 -0.31 -7.69 10.29
N ALA A 47 -1.63 -7.50 10.29
CA ALA A 47 -2.47 -7.85 9.14
C ALA A 47 -2.08 -7.08 7.87
N THR A 48 -1.80 -5.78 7.99
CA THR A 48 -1.34 -4.95 6.86
C THR A 48 0.02 -5.43 6.35
N GLU A 49 0.96 -5.76 7.24
CA GLU A 49 2.27 -6.28 6.87
C GLU A 49 2.19 -7.61 6.12
N GLU A 50 1.37 -8.55 6.60
CA GLU A 50 1.15 -9.83 5.92
C GLU A 50 0.55 -9.65 4.53
N ALA A 51 -0.41 -8.74 4.38
CA ALA A 51 -0.99 -8.42 3.07
C ALA A 51 0.03 -7.79 2.12
N VAL A 52 0.90 -6.89 2.61
CA VAL A 52 2.01 -6.33 1.83
C VAL A 52 2.96 -7.43 1.37
N LYS A 53 3.36 -8.34 2.27
CA LYS A 53 4.26 -9.45 1.93
C LYS A 53 3.63 -10.38 0.87
N LYS A 54 2.33 -10.68 0.97
CA LYS A 54 1.59 -11.45 -0.05
C LYS A 54 1.59 -10.74 -1.40
N PHE A 55 1.30 -9.44 -1.40
CA PHE A 55 1.34 -8.62 -2.62
C PHE A 55 2.73 -8.59 -3.26
N GLN A 56 3.78 -8.33 -2.47
CA GLN A 56 5.17 -8.31 -2.93
C GLN A 56 5.56 -9.64 -3.56
N LYS A 57 5.23 -10.75 -2.89
CA LYS A 57 5.48 -12.10 -3.40
C LYS A 57 4.76 -12.35 -4.72
N SER A 58 3.47 -12.01 -4.80
CA SER A 58 2.67 -12.13 -6.04
C SER A 58 3.19 -11.24 -7.17
N SER A 59 3.84 -10.13 -6.81
CA SER A 59 4.36 -9.13 -7.73
C SER A 59 5.80 -9.40 -8.16
N GLY A 60 6.47 -10.41 -7.61
CA GLY A 60 7.90 -10.66 -7.87
C GLY A 60 8.81 -9.56 -7.31
N LEU A 61 8.38 -8.88 -6.25
CA LEU A 61 9.19 -7.90 -5.51
C LEU A 61 9.91 -8.58 -4.35
N THR A 62 10.92 -7.90 -3.79
CA THR A 62 11.49 -8.28 -2.49
C THR A 62 10.39 -8.33 -1.43
N VAL A 63 10.32 -9.43 -0.68
CA VAL A 63 9.27 -9.68 0.32
C VAL A 63 9.76 -9.25 1.70
N ASP A 64 9.91 -7.94 1.90
CA ASP A 64 10.40 -7.34 3.14
C ASP A 64 9.29 -6.77 4.04
N GLY A 65 8.04 -6.69 3.54
CA GLY A 65 6.93 -6.06 4.25
C GLY A 65 6.98 -4.53 4.26
N ILE A 66 7.90 -3.92 3.52
CA ILE A 66 8.12 -2.48 3.44
C ILE A 66 7.47 -1.93 2.16
N VAL A 67 6.64 -0.91 2.31
CA VAL A 67 6.02 -0.23 1.18
C VAL A 67 6.88 0.97 0.79
N GLY A 68 7.94 0.68 0.05
CA GLY A 68 8.79 1.68 -0.60
C GLY A 68 8.30 2.04 -2.00
N SER A 69 9.11 2.82 -2.73
CA SER A 69 8.77 3.32 -4.08
C SER A 69 8.41 2.22 -5.07
N GLN A 70 9.09 1.08 -5.05
CA GLN A 70 8.79 -0.04 -5.94
C GLN A 70 7.44 -0.70 -5.64
N THR A 71 7.12 -0.88 -4.36
CA THR A 71 5.82 -1.43 -3.93
C THR A 71 4.69 -0.48 -4.33
N TRP A 72 4.87 0.83 -4.11
CA TRP A 72 3.91 1.85 -4.51
C TRP A 72 3.69 1.91 -6.02
N ALA A 73 4.78 1.97 -6.80
CA ALA A 73 4.69 1.98 -8.25
C ALA A 73 3.94 0.76 -8.78
N ARG A 74 4.09 -0.41 -8.15
CA ARG A 74 3.33 -1.60 -8.54
C ARG A 74 1.85 -1.51 -8.18
N LEU A 75 1.51 -0.99 -7.00
CA LEU A 75 0.11 -0.83 -6.59
C LEU A 75 -0.62 0.19 -7.48
N GLU A 76 0.04 1.30 -7.82
CA GLU A 76 -0.52 2.36 -8.66
C GLU A 76 -0.61 1.98 -10.13
N TRP A 77 0.29 1.12 -10.64
CA TRP A 77 0.21 0.63 -12.01
C TRP A 77 -0.93 -0.37 -12.25
N LEU A 78 -1.44 -0.98 -11.17
CA LEU A 78 -2.51 -1.97 -11.22
C LEU A 78 -3.91 -1.36 -10.94
N ASP A 79 -3.99 -0.06 -10.62
CA ASP A 79 -5.24 0.71 -10.41
C ASP A 79 -5.80 1.22 -11.75
#